data_AF-A0A2J8CEC5-F1
#
_entry.id   AF-A0A2J8CEC5-F1
#
_cell.length_a   1.000
_cell.length_b   1.000
_cell.length_c   1.000
_cell.angle_alpha   90.00
_cell.angle_beta   90.00
_cell.angle_gamma   90.00
#
_symmetry.space_group_name_H-M   'P 1'
#
loop_
_entity.id
_entity.type
_entity.pdbx_description
1 polymer ?
#
loop_
_entity_poly.entity_id
_entity_poly.type
_entity_poly.pdbx_seq_one_letter_code
_entity_poly.pdbx_strand_id
1 'polypeptide(L)'
;MPSLVLAPTCAADQWIISFTHDCRRLAQTKNIDALLRPPRVNLKTLLEYNPPSPTHPAPRIHIADLERALDVNSAGSGAAPHPLAELITALVDKAGMANVVERLALFLPVQRVVAWLAQPTRESYNALVLNYAPRPSQLTVPHPQWVDFVLQGPLRDAIIERQDVYATEEFQNIYANSLRLLNWPGRPVDAINMDPTTGEVWLNDTFAAHALRIENWRMHETFVRRYPELRGFVELTES
;
A
#
# COMPACT_ATOMS: atom_id res chain seq x y z
N MET A 1 -15.48 0.50 -11.94
CA MET A 1 -16.13 0.95 -10.70
C MET A 1 -15.21 0.61 -9.53
N PRO A 2 -15.13 1.43 -8.48
CA PRO A 2 -14.43 1.06 -7.26
C PRO A 2 -15.11 -0.15 -6.58
N SER A 3 -14.36 -0.85 -5.72
CA SER A 3 -14.79 -2.04 -4.97
C SER A 3 -15.98 -1.74 -4.03
N LEU A 4 -16.76 -2.77 -3.71
CA LEU A 4 -17.81 -2.71 -2.70
C LEU A 4 -17.20 -2.94 -1.31
N VAL A 5 -17.43 -2.02 -0.39
CA VAL A 5 -16.76 -2.01 0.92
C VAL A 5 -17.76 -2.13 2.06
N LEU A 6 -17.37 -2.84 3.11
CA LEU A 6 -18.09 -2.84 4.39
C LEU A 6 -17.79 -1.57 5.20
N ALA A 7 -18.55 -1.36 6.27
CA ALA A 7 -18.11 -0.45 7.33
C ALA A 7 -16.72 -0.89 7.83
N PRO A 8 -15.86 0.06 8.25
CA PRO A 8 -14.49 -0.26 8.68
C PRO A 8 -14.45 -1.41 9.70
N THR A 9 -13.72 -2.47 9.39
CA THR A 9 -13.61 -3.66 10.25
C THR A 9 -12.37 -3.61 11.15
N CYS A 10 -11.40 -2.78 10.79
CA CYS A 10 -10.18 -2.51 11.57
C CYS A 10 -9.66 -1.09 11.31
N ALA A 11 -8.59 -0.70 12.00
CA ALA A 11 -7.98 0.62 11.83
C ALA A 11 -7.47 0.89 10.41
N ALA A 12 -6.91 -0.12 9.73
CA ALA A 12 -6.44 0.02 8.36
C ALA A 12 -7.58 0.38 7.40
N ASP A 13 -8.73 -0.29 7.51
CA ASP A 13 -9.92 0.05 6.72
C ASP A 13 -10.35 1.48 6.96
N GLN A 14 -10.41 1.91 8.23
CA GLN A 14 -10.81 3.26 8.60
C GLN A 14 -9.90 4.29 7.91
N TRP A 15 -8.58 4.08 7.92
CA TRP A 15 -7.63 5.00 7.29
C TRP A 15 -7.79 5.04 5.77
N ILE A 16 -7.91 3.89 5.11
CA ILE A 16 -8.05 3.83 3.64
C ILE A 16 -9.38 4.45 3.20
N ILE A 17 -10.48 4.11 3.87
CA ILE A 17 -11.82 4.60 3.53
C ILE A 17 -11.88 6.13 3.74
N SER A 18 -11.39 6.64 4.88
CA SER A 18 -11.34 8.08 5.14
C SER A 18 -10.47 8.82 4.11
N PHE A 19 -9.26 8.32 3.84
CA PHE A 19 -8.35 8.94 2.87
C PHE A 19 -8.95 9.02 1.47
N THR A 20 -9.48 7.90 0.97
CA THR A 20 -10.05 7.82 -0.38
C THR A 20 -11.33 8.63 -0.49
N HIS A 21 -12.14 8.70 0.56
CA HIS A 21 -13.32 9.56 0.63
C HIS A 21 -12.94 11.04 0.55
N ASP A 22 -11.96 11.50 1.32
CA ASP A 22 -11.53 12.90 1.28
C ASP A 22 -10.84 13.25 -0.05
N CYS A 23 -10.07 12.34 -0.64
CA CYS A 23 -9.56 12.51 -2.01
C CYS A 23 -10.71 12.69 -3.02
N ARG A 24 -11.75 11.84 -2.97
CA ARG A 24 -12.92 11.96 -3.85
C ARG A 24 -13.64 13.30 -3.67
N ARG A 25 -13.75 13.79 -2.44
CA ARG A 25 -14.33 15.12 -2.15
C ARG A 25 -13.49 16.24 -2.77
N LEU A 26 -12.17 16.20 -2.62
CA LEU A 26 -11.28 17.19 -3.21
C LEU A 26 -11.29 17.13 -4.75
N ALA A 27 -11.37 15.94 -5.33
CA ALA A 27 -11.45 15.75 -6.79
C ALA A 27 -12.68 16.41 -7.44
N GLN A 28 -13.72 16.73 -6.67
CA GLN A 28 -14.90 17.46 -7.18
C GLN A 28 -14.58 18.92 -7.50
N THR A 29 -13.55 19.50 -6.89
CA THR A 29 -13.23 20.93 -6.99
C THR A 29 -11.80 21.23 -7.42
N LYS A 30 -10.88 20.28 -7.29
CA LYS A 30 -9.45 20.43 -7.56
C LYS A 30 -8.91 19.27 -8.39
N ASN A 31 -7.85 19.51 -9.16
CA ASN A 31 -7.06 18.42 -9.73
C ASN A 31 -6.18 17.81 -8.62
N ILE A 32 -6.35 16.52 -8.35
CA ILE A 32 -5.63 15.79 -7.29
C ILE A 32 -4.56 14.83 -7.81
N ASP A 33 -4.21 14.89 -9.10
CA ASP A 33 -3.25 13.95 -9.69
C ASP A 33 -1.88 14.03 -9.02
N ALA A 34 -1.38 15.25 -8.75
CA ALA A 34 -0.11 15.45 -8.05
C ALA A 34 -0.14 14.95 -6.58
N LEU A 35 -1.32 14.90 -5.95
CA LEU A 35 -1.50 14.32 -4.62
C LEU A 35 -1.49 12.79 -4.66
N LEU A 36 -2.04 12.16 -5.71
CA LEU A 36 -2.13 10.71 -5.84
C LEU A 36 -0.92 10.07 -6.55
N ARG A 37 -0.21 10.87 -7.37
CA ARG A 37 0.96 10.49 -8.18
C ARG A 37 2.04 11.58 -8.10
N PRO A 38 2.49 11.95 -6.89
CA PRO A 38 3.59 12.89 -6.73
C PRO A 38 4.86 12.37 -7.45
N PRO A 39 5.59 13.23 -8.18
CA PRO A 39 6.81 12.82 -8.90
C PRO A 39 7.94 12.42 -7.94
N ARG A 40 7.95 12.99 -6.73
CA ARG A 40 8.89 12.68 -5.66
C ARG A 40 8.17 12.73 -4.33
N VAL A 41 8.37 11.71 -3.50
CA VAL A 41 7.81 11.63 -2.14
C VAL A 41 8.94 11.30 -1.19
N ASN A 42 9.04 12.04 -0.09
CA ASN A 42 9.97 11.69 0.97
C ASN A 42 9.47 10.46 1.74
N LEU A 43 10.22 9.37 1.68
CA LEU A 43 9.91 8.05 2.25
C LEU A 43 10.75 7.72 3.49
N LYS A 44 11.40 8.72 4.09
CA LYS A 44 12.25 8.51 5.27
C LYS A 44 11.54 7.73 6.38
N THR A 45 10.24 7.97 6.59
CA THR A 45 9.44 7.26 7.60
C THR A 45 9.20 5.78 7.28
N LEU A 46 9.26 5.36 6.01
CA LEU A 46 9.15 3.94 5.65
C LEU A 46 10.43 3.15 5.98
N LEU A 47 11.57 3.83 6.11
CA LEU A 47 12.85 3.20 6.45
C LEU A 47 12.87 2.69 7.89
N GLU A 48 12.12 3.34 8.76
CA GLU A 48 12.02 3.01 10.18
C GLU A 48 10.91 1.96 10.36
N TYR A 49 11.21 0.88 11.09
CA TYR A 49 10.21 -0.11 11.48
C TYR A 49 9.61 0.28 12.82
N ASN A 50 8.30 0.52 12.84
CA ASN A 50 7.55 0.66 14.09
C ASN A 50 6.71 -0.60 14.29
N PRO A 51 6.94 -1.38 15.36
CA PRO A 51 6.16 -2.58 15.61
C PRO A 51 4.69 -2.22 15.87
N PRO A 52 3.74 -3.10 15.47
CA PRO A 52 2.33 -2.91 15.78
C PRO A 52 2.12 -2.71 17.28
N SER A 53 1.37 -1.66 17.64
CA SER A 53 0.98 -1.36 19.01
C SER A 53 -0.54 -1.21 19.11
N PRO A 54 -1.18 -1.62 20.21
CA PRO A 54 -2.59 -1.29 20.49
C PRO A 54 -2.86 0.22 20.46
N THR A 55 -1.82 1.03 20.70
CA THR A 55 -1.87 2.50 20.70
C THR A 55 -1.16 3.10 19.49
N HIS A 56 -0.98 2.35 18.39
CA HIS A 56 -0.31 2.86 17.20
C HIS A 56 -1.04 4.14 16.72
N PRO A 57 -0.35 5.29 16.65
CA PRO A 57 -1.01 6.56 16.39
C PRO A 57 -1.67 6.56 15.01
N ALA A 58 -2.83 7.20 14.93
CA ALA A 58 -3.46 7.42 13.63
C ALA A 58 -2.56 8.29 12.74
N PRO A 59 -2.41 7.96 11.45
CA PRO A 59 -1.64 8.78 10.52
C PRO A 59 -2.27 10.16 10.34
N ARG A 60 -1.44 11.17 10.08
CA ARG A 60 -1.88 12.55 9.80
C ARG A 60 -2.32 12.70 8.36
N ILE A 61 -3.54 12.25 8.08
CA ILE A 61 -4.10 12.16 6.73
C ILE A 61 -5.48 12.80 6.62
N HIS A 62 -5.70 13.88 7.37
CA HIS A 62 -6.95 14.63 7.33
C HIS A 62 -7.03 15.49 6.07
N ILE A 63 -8.24 15.92 5.70
CA ILE A 63 -8.45 16.78 4.51
C ILE A 63 -7.51 18.01 4.46
N ALA A 64 -7.22 18.65 5.59
CA ALA A 64 -6.29 19.78 5.66
C ALA A 64 -4.85 19.41 5.28
N ASP A 65 -4.42 18.17 5.55
CA ASP A 65 -3.12 17.65 5.16
C ASP A 65 -3.06 17.37 3.66
N LEU A 66 -4.15 16.85 3.08
CA LEU A 66 -4.30 16.64 1.64
C LEU A 66 -4.28 17.98 0.89
N GLU A 67 -4.98 19.00 1.41
CA GLU A 67 -4.98 20.34 0.82
C GLU A 67 -3.58 20.97 0.86
N ARG A 68 -2.87 20.87 1.98
CA ARG A 68 -1.49 21.35 2.09
C ARG A 68 -0.56 20.66 1.09
N ALA A 69 -0.74 19.37 0.84
CA ALA A 69 0.06 18.62 -0.12
C ALA A 69 -0.24 19.00 -1.58
N LEU A 70 -1.42 19.56 -1.88
CA LEU A 70 -1.74 20.09 -3.20
C LEU A 70 -1.08 21.46 -3.45
N ASP A 71 -0.74 22.20 -2.41
CA ASP A 71 -0.11 23.51 -2.51
C ASP A 71 1.39 23.37 -2.85
N VAL A 72 1.69 23.41 -4.16
CA VAL A 72 3.01 23.21 -4.79
C VAL A 72 4.13 24.10 -4.21
N ASN A 73 3.80 25.24 -3.61
CA ASN A 73 4.74 26.16 -2.97
C ASN A 73 5.31 25.64 -1.62
N SER A 74 4.85 24.48 -1.14
CA SER A 74 5.33 23.86 0.11
C SER A 74 6.50 22.89 -0.10
N ALA A 75 6.87 22.61 -1.36
CA ALA A 75 7.78 21.53 -1.75
C ALA A 75 9.29 21.79 -1.51
N GLY A 76 9.64 22.67 -0.57
CA GLY A 76 11.03 23.15 -0.42
C GLY A 76 11.58 23.35 0.98
N SER A 77 10.86 23.05 2.06
CA SER A 77 11.41 23.28 3.41
C SER A 77 10.89 22.31 4.45
N GLY A 78 11.60 21.20 4.71
CA GLY A 78 11.41 20.37 5.92
C GLY A 78 9.95 20.08 6.31
N ALA A 79 9.06 19.98 5.32
CA ALA A 79 7.63 20.12 5.48
C ALA A 79 7.03 18.84 6.09
N ALA A 80 5.81 18.95 6.61
CA ALA A 80 5.06 17.80 7.11
C ALA A 80 5.07 16.66 6.06
N PRO A 81 5.21 15.39 6.48
CA PRO A 81 5.28 14.27 5.55
C PRO A 81 4.07 14.23 4.61
N HIS A 82 4.30 13.79 3.37
CA HIS A 82 3.25 13.71 2.38
C HIS A 82 2.14 12.74 2.83
N PRO A 83 0.84 13.07 2.71
CA PRO A 83 -0.27 12.25 3.22
C PRO A 83 -0.27 10.80 2.68
N LEU A 84 0.11 10.59 1.42
CA LEU A 84 0.31 9.23 0.89
C LEU A 84 1.41 8.45 1.61
N ALA A 85 2.55 9.09 1.92
CA ALA A 85 3.63 8.43 2.66
C ALA A 85 3.16 8.08 4.07
N GLU A 86 2.47 9.01 4.76
CA GLU A 86 1.88 8.78 6.09
C GLU A 86 0.88 7.61 6.08
N LEU A 87 -0.05 7.57 5.12
CA LEU A 87 -1.00 6.47 4.98
C LEU A 87 -0.27 5.14 4.78
N ILE A 88 0.65 5.08 3.82
CA ILE A 88 1.31 3.83 3.45
C ILE A 88 2.22 3.34 4.58
N THR A 89 2.97 4.23 5.24
CA THR A 89 3.77 3.91 6.43
C THR A 89 2.89 3.32 7.53
N ALA A 90 1.75 3.94 7.85
CA ALA A 90 0.84 3.44 8.87
C ALA A 90 0.25 2.06 8.50
N LEU A 91 -0.05 1.81 7.22
CA LEU A 91 -0.54 0.51 6.75
C LEU A 91 0.53 -0.59 6.92
N VAL A 92 1.78 -0.32 6.53
CA VAL A 92 2.86 -1.32 6.66
C VAL A 92 3.26 -1.54 8.12
N ASP A 93 3.21 -0.51 8.97
CA ASP A 93 3.45 -0.61 10.41
C ASP A 93 2.32 -1.37 11.11
N LYS A 94 1.05 -1.07 10.82
CA LYS A 94 -0.08 -1.81 11.38
C LYS A 94 -0.08 -3.28 10.98
N ALA A 95 0.32 -3.59 9.75
CA ALA A 95 0.51 -4.96 9.29
C ALA A 95 1.78 -5.61 9.89
N GLY A 96 2.67 -4.83 10.50
CA GLY A 96 3.88 -5.32 11.15
C GLY A 96 4.96 -5.77 10.19
N MET A 97 5.04 -5.17 9.00
CA MET A 97 6.07 -5.49 8.02
C MET A 97 7.44 -4.99 8.51
N ALA A 98 8.32 -5.90 8.90
CA ALA A 98 9.62 -5.54 9.47
C ALA A 98 10.74 -5.27 8.44
N ASN A 99 10.69 -5.92 7.28
CA ASN A 99 11.80 -5.85 6.32
C ASN A 99 11.76 -4.56 5.49
N VAL A 100 12.82 -3.75 5.61
CA VAL A 100 12.91 -2.44 4.96
C VAL A 100 12.78 -2.47 3.44
N VAL A 101 13.29 -3.52 2.78
CA VAL A 101 13.22 -3.65 1.32
C VAL A 101 11.77 -3.83 0.88
N GLU A 102 11.02 -4.72 1.51
CA GLU A 102 9.59 -4.93 1.23
C GLU A 102 8.75 -3.71 1.57
N ARG A 103 9.06 -3.00 2.67
CA ARG A 103 8.39 -1.74 3.04
C ARG A 103 8.55 -0.71 1.92
N LEU A 104 9.77 -0.50 1.44
CA LEU A 104 10.06 0.41 0.33
C LEU A 104 9.38 -0.05 -0.97
N ALA A 105 9.47 -1.34 -1.28
CA ALA A 105 8.92 -1.90 -2.52
C ALA A 105 7.39 -1.82 -2.58
N LEU A 106 6.70 -2.01 -1.45
CA LEU A 106 5.24 -1.90 -1.41
C LEU A 106 4.71 -0.49 -1.62
N PHE A 107 5.53 0.55 -1.43
CA PHE A 107 5.07 1.93 -1.54
C PHE A 107 4.36 2.19 -2.89
N LEU A 108 5.03 1.90 -4.01
CA LEU A 108 4.49 2.25 -5.32
C LEU A 108 3.28 1.40 -5.75
N PRO A 109 3.24 0.07 -5.54
CA PRO A 109 2.03 -0.72 -5.77
C PRO A 109 0.85 -0.25 -4.91
N VAL A 110 1.05 0.01 -3.61
CA VAL A 110 0.00 0.50 -2.70
C VAL A 110 -0.48 1.89 -3.13
N GLN A 111 0.43 2.79 -3.50
CA GLN A 111 0.10 4.12 -4.04
C GLN A 111 -0.81 4.02 -5.27
N ARG A 112 -0.53 3.10 -6.20
CA ARG A 112 -1.35 2.89 -7.41
C ARG A 112 -2.75 2.39 -7.07
N VAL A 113 -2.88 1.49 -6.10
CA VAL A 113 -4.18 1.02 -5.59
C VAL A 113 -4.95 2.18 -4.95
N VAL A 114 -4.33 2.95 -4.06
CA VAL A 114 -4.96 4.14 -3.45
C VAL A 114 -5.42 5.13 -4.52
N ALA A 115 -4.59 5.39 -5.53
CA ALA A 115 -4.92 6.31 -6.61
C ALA A 115 -6.11 5.83 -7.46
N TRP A 116 -6.20 4.52 -7.73
CA TRP A 116 -7.36 3.90 -8.39
C TRP A 116 -8.63 4.03 -7.55
N LEU A 117 -8.55 3.73 -6.24
CA LEU A 117 -9.68 3.82 -5.33
C LEU A 117 -10.19 5.25 -5.17
N ALA A 118 -9.27 6.22 -5.06
CA ALA A 118 -9.59 7.63 -4.93
C ALA A 118 -10.15 8.23 -6.24
N GLN A 119 -9.58 7.86 -7.39
CA GLN A 119 -9.95 8.43 -8.68
C GLN A 119 -9.92 7.34 -9.78
N PRO A 120 -11.03 6.60 -9.99
CA PRO A 120 -11.08 5.45 -10.89
C PRO A 120 -11.24 5.90 -12.36
N THR A 121 -10.13 6.30 -12.98
CA THR A 121 -10.02 6.65 -14.41
C THR A 121 -9.35 5.51 -15.18
N ARG A 122 -9.34 5.61 -16.51
CA ARG A 122 -8.64 4.63 -17.35
C ARG A 122 -7.14 4.65 -17.09
N GLU A 123 -6.59 5.83 -16.86
CA GLU A 123 -5.17 6.05 -16.56
C GLU A 123 -4.80 5.40 -15.22
N SER A 124 -5.62 5.61 -14.19
CA SER A 124 -5.38 5.01 -12.87
C SER A 124 -5.54 3.49 -12.87
N TYR A 125 -6.47 2.96 -13.67
CA TYR A 125 -6.61 1.52 -13.91
C TYR A 125 -5.38 0.92 -14.59
N ASN A 126 -4.94 1.54 -15.69
CA ASN A 126 -3.77 1.08 -16.45
C ASN A 126 -2.46 1.19 -15.65
N ALA A 127 -2.43 2.08 -14.65
CA ALA A 127 -1.30 2.22 -13.75
C ALA A 127 -1.22 1.11 -12.69
N LEU A 128 -2.27 0.33 -12.45
CA LEU A 128 -2.21 -0.81 -11.53
C LEU A 128 -1.17 -1.83 -12.02
N VAL A 129 -0.45 -2.45 -11.08
CA VAL A 129 0.26 -3.69 -11.40
C VAL A 129 -0.79 -4.73 -11.82
N LEU A 130 -0.52 -5.56 -12.83
CA LEU A 130 -1.52 -6.46 -13.44
C LEU A 130 -2.36 -7.23 -12.40
N ASN A 131 -1.74 -7.71 -11.32
CA ASN A 131 -2.44 -8.48 -10.28
C ASN A 131 -3.24 -7.64 -9.27
N TYR A 132 -3.13 -6.32 -9.28
CA TYR A 132 -3.98 -5.41 -8.49
C TYR A 132 -5.27 -5.00 -9.18
N ALA A 133 -5.42 -5.26 -10.48
CA ALA A 133 -6.68 -5.03 -11.18
C ALA A 133 -7.86 -5.61 -10.37
N PRO A 134 -8.96 -4.85 -10.18
CA PRO A 134 -10.13 -5.34 -9.45
C PRO A 134 -10.67 -6.64 -10.06
N ARG A 135 -10.92 -7.63 -9.20
CA ARG A 135 -11.56 -8.90 -9.56
C ARG A 135 -13.08 -8.78 -9.50
N PRO A 136 -13.82 -9.66 -10.18
CA PRO A 136 -15.28 -9.68 -10.12
C PRO A 136 -15.82 -9.71 -8.69
N SER A 137 -15.22 -10.54 -7.82
CA SER A 137 -15.57 -10.64 -6.39
C SER A 137 -15.54 -9.28 -5.67
N GLN A 138 -14.52 -8.47 -5.92
CA GLN A 138 -14.37 -7.13 -5.34
C GLN A 138 -15.46 -6.15 -5.81
N LEU A 139 -16.09 -6.41 -6.95
CA LEU A 139 -17.16 -5.58 -7.52
C LEU A 139 -18.57 -6.07 -7.14
N THR A 140 -18.71 -7.32 -6.68
CA THR A 140 -20.02 -7.94 -6.42
C THR A 140 -20.24 -8.33 -4.97
N VAL A 141 -19.19 -8.40 -4.15
CA VAL A 141 -19.26 -8.82 -2.74
C VAL A 141 -18.66 -7.72 -1.86
N PRO A 142 -19.43 -7.14 -0.92
CA PRO A 142 -18.87 -6.24 0.08
C PRO A 142 -17.78 -6.93 0.92
N HIS A 143 -16.66 -6.24 1.12
CA HIS A 143 -15.51 -6.77 1.88
C HIS A 143 -14.74 -5.67 2.63
N PRO A 144 -13.86 -6.03 3.59
CA PRO A 144 -12.93 -5.10 4.20
C PRO A 144 -11.99 -4.45 3.18
N GLN A 145 -11.83 -3.13 3.24
CA GLN A 145 -11.09 -2.36 2.25
C GLN A 145 -9.61 -2.78 2.13
N TRP A 146 -8.99 -3.24 3.22
CA TRP A 146 -7.60 -3.69 3.22
C TRP A 146 -7.36 -4.87 2.27
N VAL A 147 -8.38 -5.68 1.95
CA VAL A 147 -8.25 -6.86 1.07
C VAL A 147 -7.85 -6.44 -0.35
N ASP A 148 -8.22 -5.23 -0.79
CA ASP A 148 -7.81 -4.67 -2.09
C ASP A 148 -6.28 -4.56 -2.25
N PHE A 149 -5.54 -4.55 -1.13
CA PHE A 149 -4.08 -4.40 -1.06
C PHE A 149 -3.32 -5.73 -1.07
N VAL A 150 -4.02 -6.87 -1.00
CA VAL A 150 -3.42 -8.19 -1.22
C VAL A 150 -3.00 -8.33 -2.68
N LEU A 151 -1.72 -8.66 -2.91
CA LEU A 151 -1.10 -8.71 -4.23
C LEU A 151 -1.71 -9.81 -5.10
N GLN A 152 -1.91 -10.99 -4.51
CA GLN A 152 -2.37 -12.16 -5.27
C GLN A 152 -3.87 -12.09 -5.50
N GLY A 153 -4.25 -11.91 -6.76
CA GLY A 153 -5.65 -11.87 -7.17
C GLY A 153 -6.48 -13.07 -6.66
N PRO A 154 -6.06 -14.33 -6.90
CA PRO A 154 -6.81 -15.49 -6.42
C PRO A 154 -6.93 -15.54 -4.89
N LEU A 155 -5.94 -15.04 -4.16
CA LEU A 155 -6.00 -14.96 -2.71
C LEU A 155 -7.04 -13.94 -2.24
N ARG A 156 -7.21 -12.81 -2.96
CA ARG A 156 -8.30 -11.85 -2.70
C ARG A 156 -9.67 -12.52 -2.83
N ASP A 157 -9.89 -13.32 -3.87
CA ASP A 157 -11.17 -14.06 -4.02
C ASP A 157 -11.41 -15.00 -2.83
N ALA A 158 -10.39 -15.76 -2.42
CA ALA A 158 -10.51 -16.67 -1.28
C ALA A 158 -10.82 -15.94 0.04
N ILE A 159 -10.19 -14.77 0.27
CA ILE A 159 -10.49 -13.93 1.44
C ILE A 159 -11.92 -13.41 1.36
N ILE A 160 -12.36 -12.91 0.19
CA ILE A 160 -13.70 -12.36 -0.01
C ILE A 160 -14.80 -13.42 0.12
N GLU A 161 -14.52 -14.67 -0.26
CA GLU A 161 -15.46 -15.78 -0.10
C GLU A 161 -15.61 -16.22 1.36
N ARG A 162 -14.53 -16.18 2.14
CA ARG A 162 -14.46 -16.66 3.54
C ARG A 162 -13.96 -15.57 4.49
N GLN A 163 -14.57 -14.40 4.39
CA GLN A 163 -14.17 -13.22 5.16
C GLN A 163 -14.29 -13.45 6.67
N ASP A 164 -15.25 -14.27 7.11
CA ASP A 164 -15.42 -14.68 8.51
C ASP A 164 -14.18 -15.37 9.10
N VAL A 165 -13.36 -15.99 8.24
CA VAL A 165 -12.14 -16.70 8.63
C VAL A 165 -10.89 -15.84 8.40
N TYR A 166 -10.81 -15.20 7.23
CA TYR A 166 -9.57 -14.57 6.77
C TYR A 166 -9.51 -13.05 6.97
N ALA A 167 -10.64 -12.39 7.28
CA ALA A 167 -10.67 -10.94 7.51
C ALA A 167 -10.16 -10.54 8.92
N THR A 168 -8.97 -11.01 9.31
CA THR A 168 -8.44 -10.84 10.67
C THR A 168 -7.13 -10.04 10.69
N GLU A 169 -6.82 -9.43 11.83
CA GLU A 169 -5.51 -8.78 12.02
C GLU A 169 -4.34 -9.78 11.99
N GLU A 170 -4.57 -11.01 12.46
CA GLU A 170 -3.59 -12.11 12.38
C GLU A 170 -3.25 -12.41 10.92
N PHE A 171 -4.25 -12.51 10.04
CA PHE A 171 -4.03 -12.73 8.61
C PHE A 171 -3.19 -11.62 8.00
N GLN A 172 -3.57 -10.36 8.24
CA GLN A 172 -2.82 -9.18 7.75
C GLN A 172 -1.35 -9.24 8.20
N ASN A 173 -1.11 -9.57 9.47
CA ASN A 173 0.24 -9.65 10.03
C ASN A 173 1.08 -10.77 9.40
N ILE A 174 0.52 -11.97 9.30
CA ILE A 174 1.22 -13.13 8.74
C ILE A 174 1.47 -12.95 7.24
N TYR A 175 0.50 -12.37 6.51
CA TYR A 175 0.65 -12.04 5.11
C TYR A 175 1.80 -11.03 4.91
N ALA A 176 1.78 -9.90 5.61
CA ALA A 176 2.80 -8.86 5.48
C ALA A 176 4.20 -9.37 5.87
N ASN A 177 4.32 -10.15 6.94
CA ASN A 177 5.60 -10.71 7.37
C ASN A 177 6.10 -11.88 6.52
N SER A 178 5.23 -12.47 5.70
CA SER A 178 5.61 -13.54 4.78
C SER A 178 5.86 -13.03 3.36
N LEU A 179 5.41 -11.85 3.00
CA LEU A 179 5.65 -11.30 1.67
C LEU A 179 7.13 -10.98 1.46
N ARG A 180 7.70 -11.37 0.32
CA ARG A 180 9.11 -11.17 -0.04
C ARG A 180 9.25 -10.60 -1.43
N LEU A 181 10.14 -9.62 -1.57
CA LEU A 181 10.60 -9.13 -2.88
C LEU A 181 11.90 -9.86 -3.24
N LEU A 182 11.82 -10.73 -4.24
CA LEU A 182 12.97 -11.50 -4.72
C LEU A 182 13.69 -10.78 -5.85
N ASN A 183 14.87 -11.30 -6.20
CA ASN A 183 15.64 -10.94 -7.38
C ASN A 183 16.08 -9.47 -7.48
N TRP A 184 16.03 -8.71 -6.37
CA TRP A 184 16.66 -7.39 -6.34
C TRP A 184 18.18 -7.57 -6.24
N PRO A 185 18.98 -7.17 -7.25
CA PRO A 185 20.42 -7.41 -7.24
C PRO A 185 21.19 -6.39 -6.39
N GLY A 186 20.55 -5.28 -6.01
CA GLY A 186 21.16 -4.21 -5.21
C GLY A 186 21.03 -4.42 -3.70
N ARG A 187 21.71 -3.59 -2.94
CA ARG A 187 21.52 -3.46 -1.49
C ARG A 187 20.30 -2.58 -1.20
N PRO A 188 19.78 -2.56 0.03
CA PRO A 188 18.69 -1.66 0.41
C PRO A 188 18.99 -0.17 0.15
N VAL A 189 20.26 0.25 0.30
CA VAL A 189 20.68 1.63 0.00
C VAL A 189 20.60 1.97 -1.48
N ASP A 190 20.68 0.97 -2.36
CA ASP A 190 20.59 1.14 -3.81
C ASP A 190 19.11 1.21 -4.26
N ALA A 191 18.15 0.94 -3.36
CA ALA A 191 16.71 1.03 -3.60
C ALA A 191 16.18 2.48 -3.51
N ILE A 192 17.01 3.42 -3.06
CA ILE A 192 16.63 4.80 -2.78
C ILE A 192 17.60 5.80 -3.41
N ASN A 193 17.09 6.99 -3.65
CA ASN A 193 17.87 8.19 -3.88
C ASN A 193 17.82 9.06 -2.62
N MET A 194 18.88 9.84 -2.36
CA MET A 194 18.95 10.76 -1.24
C MET A 194 19.41 12.13 -1.72
N ASP A 195 18.71 13.17 -1.31
CA ASP A 195 19.17 14.55 -1.48
C ASP A 195 20.24 14.86 -0.41
N PRO A 196 21.48 15.22 -0.79
CA PRO A 196 22.55 15.48 0.17
C PRO A 196 22.37 16.78 0.97
N THR A 197 21.51 17.69 0.52
CA THR A 197 21.25 18.98 1.16
C THR A 197 20.08 18.88 2.13
N THR A 198 18.98 18.27 1.70
CA THR A 198 17.73 18.21 2.49
C THR A 198 17.61 16.92 3.30
N GLY A 199 18.33 15.86 2.92
CA GLY A 199 18.21 14.53 3.49
C GLY A 199 16.91 13.81 3.13
N GLU A 200 16.16 14.32 2.14
CA GLU A 200 14.97 13.66 1.61
C GLU A 200 15.34 12.38 0.88
N VAL A 201 14.51 11.36 1.04
CA VAL A 201 14.73 10.03 0.45
C VAL A 201 13.53 9.65 -0.41
N TRP A 202 13.74 9.18 -1.63
CA TRP A 202 12.68 8.66 -2.50
C TRP A 202 13.14 7.38 -3.21
N LEU A 203 12.22 6.61 -3.78
CA LEU A 203 12.59 5.36 -4.48
C LEU A 203 13.51 5.64 -5.66
N ASN A 204 14.45 4.73 -5.90
CA ASN A 204 15.18 4.64 -7.15
C ASN A 204 14.27 4.08 -8.26
N ASP A 205 14.33 4.63 -9.47
CA ASP A 205 13.45 4.23 -10.57
C ASP A 205 13.62 2.76 -10.98
N THR A 206 14.84 2.22 -10.91
CA THR A 206 15.12 0.81 -11.21
C THR A 206 14.47 -0.09 -10.16
N PHE A 207 14.56 0.29 -8.89
CA PHE A 207 13.92 -0.43 -7.80
C PHE A 207 12.40 -0.33 -7.86
N ALA A 208 11.86 0.85 -8.15
CA ALA A 208 10.44 1.07 -8.35
C ALA A 208 9.89 0.20 -9.49
N ALA A 209 10.58 0.15 -10.64
CA ALA A 209 10.22 -0.74 -11.74
C ALA A 209 10.27 -2.22 -11.33
N HIS A 210 11.28 -2.62 -10.55
CA HIS A 210 11.40 -3.97 -10.01
C HIS A 210 10.25 -4.36 -9.08
N ALA A 211 9.85 -3.46 -8.17
CA ALA A 211 8.76 -3.67 -7.24
C ALA A 211 7.37 -3.77 -7.90
N LEU A 212 7.22 -3.22 -9.10
CA LEU A 212 5.97 -3.29 -9.87
C LEU A 212 5.80 -4.58 -10.66
N ARG A 213 6.82 -5.44 -10.70
CA ARG A 213 6.77 -6.73 -11.39
C ARG A 213 6.28 -7.79 -10.41
N ILE A 214 5.11 -8.34 -10.68
CA ILE A 214 4.47 -9.28 -9.75
C ILE A 214 5.25 -10.59 -9.61
N GLU A 215 5.94 -10.99 -10.68
CA GLU A 215 6.84 -12.14 -10.71
C GLU A 215 8.05 -12.02 -9.77
N ASN A 216 8.29 -10.84 -9.20
CA ASN A 216 9.30 -10.63 -8.18
C ASN A 216 8.76 -10.81 -6.76
N TRP A 217 7.45 -10.92 -6.58
CA TRP A 217 6.84 -11.11 -5.26
C TRP A 217 6.57 -12.58 -5.00
N ARG A 218 6.98 -13.05 -3.82
CA ARG A 218 6.70 -14.41 -3.33
C ARG A 218 6.24 -14.37 -1.89
N MET A 219 5.63 -15.46 -1.46
CA MET A 219 5.25 -15.70 -0.08
C MET A 219 6.24 -16.67 0.57
N HIS A 220 6.75 -16.31 1.74
CA HIS A 220 7.52 -17.19 2.59
C HIS A 220 6.65 -18.36 3.08
N GLU A 221 7.26 -19.52 3.33
CA GLU A 221 6.55 -20.73 3.75
C GLU A 221 5.75 -20.59 5.06
N THR A 222 6.10 -19.61 5.90
CA THR A 222 5.37 -19.29 7.14
C THR A 222 3.89 -19.02 6.87
N PHE A 223 3.53 -18.38 5.74
CA PHE A 223 2.15 -18.12 5.39
C PHE A 223 1.35 -19.42 5.23
N VAL A 224 1.86 -20.35 4.42
CA VAL A 224 1.17 -21.63 4.16
C VAL A 224 1.31 -22.63 5.31
N ARG A 225 2.24 -22.41 6.25
CA ARG A 225 2.27 -23.17 7.50
C ARG A 225 1.05 -22.82 8.37
N ARG A 226 0.62 -21.56 8.37
CA ARG A 226 -0.56 -21.10 9.09
C ARG A 226 -1.86 -21.36 8.33
N TYR A 227 -1.83 -21.19 7.01
CA TYR A 227 -2.97 -21.31 6.10
C TYR A 227 -2.67 -22.30 4.97
N PRO A 228 -2.50 -23.60 5.27
CA PRO A 228 -2.09 -24.61 4.29
C PRO A 228 -3.07 -24.74 3.12
N GLU A 229 -4.36 -24.53 3.37
CA GLU A 229 -5.42 -24.53 2.38
C GLU A 229 -5.30 -23.40 1.33
N LEU A 230 -4.54 -22.34 1.64
CA LEU A 230 -4.34 -21.20 0.74
C LEU A 230 -3.10 -21.32 -0.15
N ARG A 231 -2.35 -22.44 -0.08
CA ARG A 231 -1.12 -22.66 -0.87
C ARG A 231 -1.35 -22.49 -2.38
N GLY A 232 -2.51 -22.93 -2.89
CA GLY A 232 -2.84 -22.83 -4.30
C GLY A 232 -3.02 -21.40 -4.82
N PHE A 233 -3.06 -20.40 -3.95
CA PHE A 233 -3.30 -19.00 -4.30
C PHE A 233 -2.04 -18.12 -4.24
N VAL A 234 -0.90 -18.68 -3.84
CA VAL A 234 0.36 -17.95 -3.66
C VAL A 234 1.53 -18.69 -4.28
N GLU A 235 2.51 -17.92 -4.78
CA GLU A 235 3.80 -18.46 -5.21
C GLU A 235 4.79 -18.36 -4.05
N LEU A 236 5.51 -19.43 -3.75
CA LEU A 236 6.41 -19.48 -2.59
C LEU A 236 7.85 -19.09 -2.94
N THR A 237 8.59 -18.61 -1.95
CA THR A 237 10.05 -18.50 -2.05
C THR A 237 10.63 -19.89 -2.26
N GLU A 238 11.55 -20.04 -3.23
CA GLU A 238 12.33 -21.28 -3.35
C GLU A 238 13.12 -21.49 -2.05
N SER A 239 13.16 -22.74 -1.59
CA SER A 239 13.83 -23.14 -0.33
C SER A 239 15.34 -23.15 -0.46
#